data_AF-A0A6J4TL37-F1
#
_entry.id   AF-A0A6J4TL37-F1
#
_cell.length_a   1.000
_cell.length_b   1.000
_cell.length_c   1.000
_cell.angle_alpha   90.00
_cell.angle_beta   90.00
_cell.angle_gamma   90.00
#
_symmetry.space_group_name_H-M   'P 1'
#
loop_
_entity.id
_entity.type
_entity.pdbx_description
1 polymer ?
#
loop_
_entity_poly.entity_id
_entity_poly.type
_entity_poly.pdbx_seq_one_letter_code
_entity_poly.pdbx_strand_id
1 'polypeptide(L)'
;MEFPRVVKIRQTFPRPRVEDVEGTVRDQLRREEISSAIRPGMSVAVTAGSRGIAQIDEILRAVIEGLKEMGAEPFIVPAMGSHGGATAEGQVEILASLGVTEEACGAPIRSSMETVEIGETARGIPVFMDRIASEADGVVVVNRIKAHTDFRAEVESGLLKMASIGLGKHAQALALHGYGVEGIRDFMVEVG
;
A
#
# COMPACT_ATOMS: atom_id res chain seq x y z
N MET A 1 -23.57 34.74 13.84
CA MET A 1 -22.45 34.38 12.96
C MET A 1 -22.99 34.40 11.55
N GLU A 2 -22.55 35.34 10.72
CA GLU A 2 -23.04 35.46 9.34
C GLU A 2 -22.17 34.56 8.46
N PHE A 3 -22.77 33.54 7.86
CA PHE A 3 -22.04 32.62 6.99
C PHE A 3 -21.76 33.27 5.63
N PRO A 4 -20.64 32.93 4.98
CA PRO A 4 -20.35 33.44 3.64
C PRO A 4 -21.44 33.01 2.65
N ARG A 5 -21.69 33.84 1.64
CA ARG A 5 -22.56 33.46 0.53
C ARG A 5 -21.97 32.24 -0.19
N VAL A 6 -22.76 31.18 -0.29
CA VAL A 6 -22.40 29.95 -1.01
C VAL A 6 -23.25 29.79 -2.26
N VAL A 7 -22.70 29.14 -3.28
CA VAL A 7 -23.41 28.77 -4.51
C VAL A 7 -23.27 27.28 -4.75
N LYS A 8 -24.33 26.64 -5.26
CA LYS A 8 -24.31 25.22 -5.61
C LYS A 8 -23.55 25.02 -6.91
N ILE A 9 -22.48 24.23 -6.88
CA ILE A 9 -21.73 23.81 -8.05
C ILE A 9 -22.03 22.33 -8.31
N ARG A 10 -22.24 21.95 -9.57
CA ARG A 10 -22.28 20.55 -10.01
C ARG A 10 -21.10 20.32 -10.95
N GLN A 11 -20.22 19.40 -10.61
CA GLN A 11 -19.11 18.98 -11.46
C GLN A 11 -19.34 17.54 -11.92
N THR A 12 -19.11 17.31 -13.21
CA THR A 12 -19.11 15.98 -13.81
C THR A 12 -17.68 15.67 -14.22
N PHE A 13 -17.11 14.62 -13.65
CA PHE A 13 -15.78 14.14 -14.02
C PHE A 13 -15.91 12.82 -14.77
N PRO A 14 -15.00 12.50 -15.70
CA PRO A 14 -14.87 11.15 -16.21
C PRO A 14 -14.73 10.15 -15.05
N ARG A 15 -15.47 9.05 -15.11
CA ARG A 15 -15.42 7.96 -14.12
C ARG A 15 -15.18 6.65 -14.85
N PRO A 16 -13.98 6.44 -15.43
CA PRO A 16 -13.65 5.15 -16.02
C PRO A 16 -13.81 4.06 -14.96
N ARG A 17 -14.31 2.91 -15.37
CA ARG A 17 -14.57 1.76 -14.51
C ARG A 17 -13.92 0.54 -15.13
N VAL A 18 -13.47 -0.36 -14.26
CA VAL A 18 -13.14 -1.72 -14.61
C VAL A 18 -14.37 -2.54 -14.27
N GLU A 19 -14.99 -3.17 -15.27
CA GLU A 19 -16.24 -3.92 -15.08
C GLU A 19 -15.97 -5.30 -14.44
N ASP A 20 -14.84 -5.92 -14.80
CA ASP A 20 -14.37 -7.20 -14.23
C ASP A 20 -13.00 -6.98 -13.56
N VAL A 21 -13.01 -6.67 -12.27
CA VAL A 21 -11.81 -6.37 -11.49
C VAL A 21 -10.95 -7.62 -11.33
N GLU A 22 -11.58 -8.74 -10.95
CA GLU A 22 -10.90 -10.03 -10.76
C GLU A 22 -10.21 -10.52 -12.04
N GLY A 23 -10.94 -10.55 -13.17
CA GLY A 23 -10.38 -10.92 -14.47
C GLY A 23 -9.25 -9.98 -14.90
N THR A 24 -9.42 -8.67 -14.73
CA THR A 24 -8.37 -7.69 -15.07
C THR A 24 -7.10 -7.89 -14.26
N VAL A 25 -7.22 -8.15 -12.95
CA VAL A 25 -6.06 -8.43 -12.09
C VAL A 25 -5.35 -9.71 -12.53
N ARG A 26 -6.10 -10.80 -12.77
CA ARG A 26 -5.51 -12.06 -13.25
C ARG A 26 -4.80 -11.89 -14.59
N ASP A 27 -5.39 -11.15 -15.53
CA ASP A 27 -4.77 -10.86 -16.82
C ASP A 27 -3.47 -10.04 -16.68
N GLN A 28 -3.43 -9.07 -15.77
CA GLN A 28 -2.19 -8.33 -15.49
C GLN A 28 -1.12 -9.25 -14.89
N LEU A 29 -1.47 -10.13 -13.94
CA LEU A 29 -0.51 -11.05 -13.34
C LEU A 29 0.09 -12.05 -14.35
N ARG A 30 -0.70 -12.47 -15.34
CA ARG A 30 -0.26 -13.42 -16.40
C ARG A 30 0.73 -12.85 -17.39
N ARG A 31 0.96 -11.53 -17.38
CA ARG A 31 1.98 -10.91 -18.23
C ARG A 31 3.34 -11.53 -17.95
N GLU A 32 4.12 -11.74 -19.01
CA GLU A 32 5.41 -12.45 -18.92
C GLU A 32 6.34 -11.77 -17.91
N GLU A 33 6.38 -10.43 -17.91
CA GLU A 33 7.24 -9.65 -17.01
C GLU A 33 6.96 -9.88 -15.51
N ILE A 34 5.76 -10.34 -15.16
CA ILE A 34 5.36 -10.65 -13.78
C ILE A 34 5.45 -12.15 -13.54
N SER A 35 4.78 -12.94 -14.39
CA SER A 35 4.68 -14.38 -14.20
C SER A 35 6.04 -15.09 -14.26
N SER A 36 7.00 -14.61 -15.06
CA SER A 36 8.35 -15.19 -15.10
C SER A 36 9.17 -14.94 -13.83
N ALA A 37 8.78 -13.96 -13.01
CA ALA A 37 9.46 -13.64 -11.74
C ALA A 37 8.99 -14.51 -10.58
N ILE A 38 7.82 -15.16 -10.71
CA ILE A 38 7.21 -15.98 -9.66
C ILE A 38 7.70 -17.43 -9.79
N ARG A 39 8.12 -18.01 -8.66
CA ARG A 39 8.53 -19.41 -8.58
C ARG A 39 7.62 -20.18 -7.62
N PRO A 40 7.35 -21.49 -7.85
CA PRO A 40 6.66 -22.31 -6.88
C PRO A 40 7.36 -22.29 -5.51
N GLY A 41 6.57 -22.17 -4.44
CA GLY A 41 7.05 -22.05 -3.05
C GLY A 41 7.58 -20.67 -2.65
N MET A 42 7.58 -19.69 -3.56
CA MET A 42 8.02 -18.33 -3.28
C MET A 42 7.08 -17.65 -2.29
N SER A 43 7.61 -17.12 -1.21
CA SER A 43 6.85 -16.32 -0.26
C SER A 43 6.66 -14.89 -0.79
N VAL A 44 5.41 -14.41 -0.87
CA VAL A 44 5.12 -13.10 -1.48
C VAL A 44 4.28 -12.23 -0.55
N ALA A 45 4.84 -11.11 -0.09
CA ALA A 45 4.11 -10.14 0.71
C ALA A 45 3.23 -9.24 -0.18
N VAL A 46 1.95 -9.10 0.15
CA VAL A 46 1.00 -8.24 -0.56
C VAL A 46 0.56 -7.12 0.38
N THR A 47 0.79 -5.86 -0.01
CA THR A 47 0.50 -4.73 0.88
C THR A 47 -0.99 -4.43 0.95
N ALA A 48 -1.51 -4.13 2.15
CA ALA A 48 -2.85 -3.56 2.31
C ALA A 48 -2.80 -2.24 3.10
N GLY A 49 -3.32 -1.17 2.50
CA GLY A 49 -3.33 0.16 3.07
C GLY A 49 -4.60 0.47 3.88
N SER A 50 -4.58 1.58 4.61
CA SER A 50 -5.69 2.05 5.47
C SER A 50 -6.78 2.85 4.74
N ARG A 51 -6.65 3.05 3.43
CA ARG A 51 -7.53 3.92 2.65
C ARG A 51 -8.42 3.06 1.76
N GLY A 52 -9.70 3.42 1.72
CA GLY A 52 -10.66 2.78 0.83
C GLY A 52 -10.25 2.89 -0.65
N ILE A 53 -9.97 1.73 -1.23
CA ILE A 53 -10.04 1.47 -2.67
C ILE A 53 -11.37 0.77 -2.89
N ALA A 54 -12.09 1.13 -3.95
CA ALA A 54 -13.33 0.44 -4.28
C ALA A 54 -13.01 -1.05 -4.53
N GLN A 55 -13.72 -1.94 -3.84
CA GLN A 55 -13.53 -3.40 -3.95
C GLN A 55 -12.10 -3.85 -3.58
N ILE A 56 -11.50 -3.26 -2.54
CA ILE A 56 -10.13 -3.60 -2.11
C ILE A 56 -9.97 -5.08 -1.71
N ASP A 57 -10.99 -5.64 -1.08
CA ASP A 57 -11.10 -7.05 -0.74
C ASP A 57 -11.07 -7.93 -1.99
N GLU A 58 -11.83 -7.58 -3.03
CA GLU A 58 -11.83 -8.30 -4.31
C GLU A 58 -10.48 -8.19 -5.04
N ILE A 59 -9.88 -7.00 -5.06
CA ILE A 59 -8.57 -6.76 -5.66
C ILE A 59 -7.51 -7.63 -4.95
N LEU A 60 -7.47 -7.58 -3.62
CA LEU A 60 -6.51 -8.35 -2.84
C LEU A 60 -6.73 -9.85 -3.02
N ARG A 61 -7.99 -10.33 -2.96
CA ARG A 61 -8.32 -11.73 -3.23
C ARG A 61 -7.83 -12.17 -4.60
N ALA A 62 -8.10 -11.40 -5.66
CA ALA A 62 -7.66 -11.71 -7.02
C ALA A 62 -6.13 -11.76 -7.15
N VAL A 63 -5.41 -10.87 -6.46
CA VAL A 63 -3.94 -10.90 -6.40
C VAL A 63 -3.45 -12.18 -5.69
N ILE A 64 -4.01 -12.48 -4.51
CA ILE A 64 -3.66 -13.65 -3.71
C ILE A 64 -3.90 -14.95 -4.50
N GLU A 65 -5.07 -15.10 -5.12
CA GLU A 65 -5.42 -16.28 -5.90
C GLU A 65 -4.53 -16.42 -7.13
N GLY A 66 -4.28 -15.33 -7.87
CA GLY A 66 -3.39 -15.37 -9.03
C GLY A 66 -1.95 -15.77 -8.68
N LEU A 67 -1.43 -15.30 -7.54
CA LEU A 67 -0.11 -15.72 -7.03
C LEU A 67 -0.11 -17.20 -6.63
N LYS A 68 -1.17 -17.69 -5.97
CA LYS A 68 -1.31 -19.11 -5.60
C LYS A 68 -1.43 -20.03 -6.82
N GLU A 69 -2.15 -19.60 -7.86
CA GLU A 69 -2.23 -20.32 -9.14
C GLU A 69 -0.85 -20.52 -9.78
N MET A 70 0.09 -19.59 -9.55
CA MET A 70 1.49 -19.70 -9.98
C MET A 70 2.36 -20.52 -9.01
N GLY A 71 1.77 -21.04 -7.93
CA GLY A 71 2.44 -21.86 -6.92
C GLY A 71 3.15 -21.07 -5.83
N ALA A 72 2.95 -19.75 -5.72
CA ALA A 72 3.51 -18.95 -4.64
C ALA A 72 2.71 -19.11 -3.33
N GLU A 73 3.31 -18.67 -2.22
CA GLU A 73 2.72 -18.66 -0.88
C GLU A 73 2.51 -17.21 -0.40
N PRO A 74 1.46 -16.52 -0.88
CA PRO A 74 1.28 -15.12 -0.58
C PRO A 74 0.64 -14.88 0.80
N PHE A 75 0.96 -13.74 1.39
CA PHE A 75 0.39 -13.24 2.65
C PHE A 75 0.22 -11.73 2.62
N ILE A 76 -0.69 -11.20 3.43
CA ILE A 76 -0.98 -9.77 3.48
C ILE A 76 -0.16 -9.12 4.59
N VAL A 77 0.46 -7.98 4.28
CA VAL A 77 1.10 -7.10 5.26
C VAL A 77 0.38 -5.75 5.33
N PRO A 78 -0.04 -5.30 6.53
CA PRO A 78 -0.52 -3.94 6.70
C PRO A 78 0.59 -2.92 6.38
N ALA A 79 0.34 -2.07 5.38
CA ALA A 79 1.28 -1.06 4.90
C ALA A 79 0.63 0.32 4.99
N MET A 80 0.63 0.91 6.19
CA MET A 80 -0.15 2.12 6.46
C MET A 80 0.54 3.13 7.40
N GLY A 81 1.86 3.03 7.54
CA GLY A 81 2.66 3.97 8.33
C GLY A 81 2.23 3.99 9.80
N SER A 82 1.83 5.16 10.29
CA SER A 82 1.39 5.40 11.66
C SER A 82 -0.10 5.16 11.93
N HIS A 83 -0.87 4.71 10.93
CA HIS A 83 -2.29 4.42 11.12
C HIS A 83 -2.53 3.26 12.11
N GLY A 84 -3.75 3.16 12.63
CA GLY A 84 -4.14 2.10 13.57
C GLY A 84 -3.48 2.24 14.94
N GLY A 85 -3.21 3.48 15.36
CA GLY A 85 -2.44 3.75 16.58
C GLY A 85 -0.98 3.27 16.51
N ALA A 86 -0.51 2.86 15.32
CA ALA A 86 0.78 2.22 15.11
C ALA A 86 1.03 1.01 16.01
N THR A 87 0.00 0.17 16.15
CA THR A 87 0.10 -1.16 16.74
C THR A 87 -0.27 -2.20 15.70
N ALA A 88 0.20 -3.43 15.90
CA ALA A 88 -0.12 -4.52 14.98
C ALA A 88 -1.63 -4.78 14.94
N GLU A 89 -2.28 -4.77 16.11
CA GLU A 89 -3.70 -5.02 16.29
C GLU A 89 -4.56 -3.92 15.66
N GLY A 90 -4.21 -2.65 15.91
CA GLY A 90 -4.98 -1.53 15.37
C GLY A 90 -4.89 -1.43 13.85
N GLN A 91 -3.80 -1.87 13.23
CA GLN A 91 -3.72 -1.97 11.77
C GLN A 91 -4.59 -3.12 11.22
N VAL A 92 -4.68 -4.25 11.92
CA VAL A 92 -5.59 -5.35 11.57
C VAL A 92 -7.06 -4.91 11.69
N GLU A 93 -7.41 -4.17 12.74
CA GLU A 93 -8.77 -3.62 12.91
C GLU A 93 -9.17 -2.69 11.77
N ILE A 94 -8.24 -1.84 11.30
CA ILE A 94 -8.47 -1.00 10.13
C ILE A 94 -8.72 -1.85 8.88
N LEU A 95 -7.90 -2.87 8.63
CA LEU A 95 -8.10 -3.77 7.49
C LEU A 95 -9.47 -4.46 7.54
N ALA A 96 -9.86 -4.98 8.71
CA ALA A 96 -11.17 -5.60 8.91
C ALA A 96 -12.33 -4.62 8.62
N SER A 97 -12.19 -3.35 9.00
CA SER A 97 -13.19 -2.30 8.69
C SER A 97 -13.34 -2.01 7.18
N LEU A 98 -12.34 -2.40 6.37
CA LEU A 98 -12.34 -2.27 4.92
C LEU A 98 -12.76 -3.57 4.21
N GLY A 99 -13.18 -4.61 4.95
CA GLY A 99 -13.52 -5.93 4.42
C GLY A 99 -12.30 -6.81 4.14
N VAL A 100 -11.09 -6.37 4.52
CA VAL A 100 -9.85 -7.13 4.33
C VAL A 100 -9.64 -8.02 5.55
N THR A 101 -10.07 -9.27 5.44
CA THR A 101 -9.87 -10.33 6.44
C THR A 101 -9.18 -11.54 5.81
N GLU A 102 -8.58 -12.40 6.64
CA GLU A 102 -7.95 -13.63 6.15
C GLU A 102 -8.93 -14.52 5.40
N GLU A 103 -10.18 -14.59 5.87
CA GLU A 103 -11.25 -15.34 5.23
C GLU A 103 -11.63 -14.74 3.87
N ALA A 104 -11.85 -13.41 3.81
CA ALA A 104 -12.29 -12.75 2.59
C ALA A 104 -11.21 -12.77 1.49
N CYS A 105 -9.94 -12.65 1.87
CA CYS A 105 -8.80 -12.64 0.94
C CYS A 105 -8.18 -14.03 0.72
N GLY A 106 -8.53 -15.00 1.56
CA GLY A 106 -7.98 -16.36 1.52
C GLY A 106 -6.50 -16.47 1.88
N ALA A 107 -5.89 -15.48 2.53
CA ALA A 107 -4.47 -15.46 2.88
C ALA A 107 -4.24 -14.91 4.29
N PRO A 108 -3.16 -15.34 4.98
CA PRO A 108 -2.87 -14.86 6.32
C PRO A 108 -2.52 -13.37 6.31
N ILE A 109 -2.94 -12.64 7.34
CA ILE A 109 -2.57 -11.25 7.59
C ILE A 109 -1.47 -11.26 8.65
N ARG A 110 -0.26 -10.87 8.24
CA ARG A 110 0.91 -10.80 9.12
C ARG A 110 1.15 -9.34 9.51
N SER A 111 0.66 -8.95 10.69
CA SER A 111 0.80 -7.61 11.22
C SER A 111 1.91 -7.54 12.27
N SER A 112 2.80 -6.57 12.12
CA SER A 112 3.85 -6.23 13.07
C SER A 112 4.17 -4.75 12.93
N MET A 113 4.85 -4.17 13.92
CA MET A 113 5.43 -2.83 13.82
C MET A 113 6.95 -2.86 13.65
N GLU A 114 7.54 -4.04 13.66
CA GLU A 114 8.98 -4.21 13.46
C GLU A 114 9.40 -3.85 12.04
N THR A 115 10.56 -3.22 11.96
CA THR A 115 11.20 -2.84 10.71
C THR A 115 12.68 -3.22 10.74
N VAL A 116 13.27 -3.31 9.56
CA VAL A 116 14.71 -3.38 9.34
C VAL A 116 15.16 -2.14 8.58
N GLU A 117 16.35 -1.64 8.88
CA GLU A 117 17.01 -0.63 8.06
C GLU A 117 17.65 -1.32 6.86
N ILE A 118 17.24 -0.96 5.64
CA ILE A 118 17.71 -1.56 4.38
C ILE A 118 18.68 -0.66 3.62
N GLY A 119 18.91 0.56 4.11
CA GLY A 119 19.84 1.50 3.52
C GLY A 119 19.70 2.91 4.09
N GLU A 120 20.43 3.85 3.49
CA GLU A 120 20.43 5.26 3.84
C GLU A 120 20.51 6.09 2.55
N THR A 121 19.76 7.19 2.46
CA THR A 121 19.84 8.10 1.32
C THR A 121 21.10 8.95 1.35
N ALA A 122 21.44 9.61 0.25
CA ALA A 122 22.54 10.58 0.20
C ALA A 122 22.38 11.76 1.18
N ARG A 123 21.17 11.98 1.72
CA ARG A 123 20.89 13.00 2.75
C ARG A 123 21.03 12.50 4.18
N GLY A 124 21.42 11.23 4.37
CA GLY A 124 21.48 10.61 5.70
C GLY A 124 20.12 10.22 6.25
N ILE A 125 19.11 10.00 5.41
CA ILE A 125 17.79 9.54 5.86
C ILE A 125 17.79 8.01 5.84
N PRO A 126 17.56 7.34 6.98
CA PRO A 126 17.47 5.88 7.00
C PRO A 126 16.25 5.40 6.20
N VAL A 127 16.41 4.27 5.53
CA VAL A 127 15.37 3.58 4.76
C VAL A 127 14.96 2.34 5.52
N PHE A 128 13.73 2.32 6.00
CA PHE A 128 13.14 1.23 6.75
C PHE A 128 12.14 0.45 5.90
N MET A 129 12.06 -0.85 6.15
CA MET A 129 11.05 -1.74 5.59
C MET A 129 10.51 -2.67 6.66
N ASP A 130 9.22 -3.01 6.58
CA ASP A 130 8.57 -4.05 7.37
C ASP A 130 9.43 -5.32 7.36
N ARG A 131 9.76 -5.83 8.55
CA ARG A 131 10.64 -6.99 8.69
C ARG A 131 10.06 -8.23 7.99
N ILE A 132 8.75 -8.43 8.07
CA ILE A 132 8.10 -9.62 7.50
C ILE A 132 8.15 -9.57 5.97
N ALA A 133 7.91 -8.40 5.37
CA ALA A 133 7.97 -8.19 3.94
C ALA A 133 9.40 -8.20 3.41
N SER A 134 10.39 -7.72 4.16
CA SER A 134 11.79 -7.72 3.73
C SER A 134 12.41 -9.12 3.73
N GLU A 135 11.85 -10.04 4.52
CA GLU A 135 12.22 -11.45 4.56
C GLU A 135 11.46 -12.30 3.51
N ALA A 136 10.48 -11.72 2.81
CA ALA A 136 9.79 -12.39 1.71
C ALA A 136 10.64 -12.42 0.45
N ASP A 137 10.42 -13.43 -0.41
CA ASP A 137 11.11 -13.53 -1.70
C ASP A 137 10.65 -12.45 -2.69
N GLY A 138 9.46 -11.88 -2.50
CA GLY A 138 8.92 -10.80 -3.32
C GLY A 138 7.82 -10.00 -2.62
N VAL A 139 7.58 -8.79 -3.13
CA VAL A 139 6.57 -7.87 -2.60
C VAL A 139 5.70 -7.33 -3.73
N VAL A 140 4.38 -7.42 -3.57
CA VAL A 140 3.39 -6.79 -4.45
C VAL A 140 2.79 -5.59 -3.73
N VAL A 141 3.02 -4.40 -4.29
CA VAL A 141 2.50 -3.15 -3.77
C VAL A 141 1.13 -2.87 -4.39
N VAL A 142 0.10 -2.89 -3.55
CA VAL A 142 -1.29 -2.54 -3.90
C VAL A 142 -1.64 -1.20 -3.28
N ASN A 143 -2.00 -0.22 -4.11
CA ASN A 143 -2.22 1.15 -3.66
C ASN A 143 -3.29 1.87 -4.48
N ARG A 144 -3.70 3.03 -3.96
CA ARG A 144 -4.48 4.04 -4.70
C ARG A 144 -3.57 5.16 -5.16
N ILE A 145 -3.61 5.52 -6.44
CA ILE A 145 -2.98 6.74 -6.95
C ILE A 145 -3.97 7.88 -6.78
N LYS A 146 -3.55 8.94 -6.07
CA LYS A 146 -4.39 10.14 -5.88
C LYS A 146 -3.54 11.36 -5.57
N ALA A 147 -4.15 12.52 -5.77
CA ALA A 147 -3.60 13.76 -5.27
C ALA A 147 -3.49 13.75 -3.73
N HIS A 148 -2.40 14.30 -3.21
CA HIS A 148 -2.22 14.66 -1.83
C HIS A 148 -3.05 15.91 -1.50
N THR A 149 -3.50 16.02 -0.25
CA THR A 149 -4.32 17.16 0.20
C THR A 149 -3.46 18.37 0.53
N ASP A 150 -2.22 18.13 0.99
CA ASP A 150 -1.40 19.16 1.64
C ASP A 150 -0.32 19.75 0.73
N PHE A 151 -0.03 19.10 -0.40
CA PHE A 151 1.00 19.55 -1.35
C PHE A 151 0.70 19.12 -2.79
N ARG A 152 1.48 19.67 -3.72
CA ARG A 152 1.51 19.29 -5.14
C ARG A 152 2.93 18.95 -5.55
N ALA A 153 3.11 17.82 -6.23
CA ALA A 153 4.40 17.34 -6.71
C ALA A 153 4.20 16.36 -7.87
N GLU A 154 5.31 15.97 -8.51
CA GLU A 154 5.30 14.91 -9.54
C GLU A 154 4.90 13.56 -8.94
N VAL A 155 5.39 13.27 -7.73
CA VAL A 155 5.03 12.07 -6.96
C VAL A 155 4.21 12.49 -5.74
N GLU A 156 2.98 11.96 -5.63
CA GLU A 156 2.07 12.24 -4.51
C GLU A 156 1.68 10.93 -3.80
N SER A 157 0.38 10.59 -3.68
CA SER A 157 0.00 9.26 -3.16
C SER A 157 0.12 8.21 -4.25
N GLY A 158 0.65 7.04 -3.93
CA GLY A 158 0.82 6.00 -4.94
C GLY A 158 1.74 4.89 -4.47
N LEU A 159 2.43 4.29 -5.45
CA LEU A 159 3.40 3.21 -5.26
C LEU A 159 4.52 3.63 -4.31
N LEU A 160 5.21 4.74 -4.62
CA LEU A 160 6.34 5.22 -3.81
C LEU A 160 5.94 5.56 -2.36
N LYS A 161 4.74 6.12 -2.14
CA LYS A 161 4.25 6.38 -0.77
C LYS A 161 3.94 5.09 -0.01
N MET A 162 3.46 4.07 -0.71
CA MET A 162 3.20 2.76 -0.12
C MET A 162 4.50 2.01 0.19
N ALA A 163 5.49 2.10 -0.70
CA ALA A 163 6.80 1.49 -0.50
C ALA A 163 7.60 2.19 0.62
N SER A 164 7.66 3.52 0.63
CA SER A 164 8.35 4.29 1.66
C SER A 164 7.63 4.25 3.02
N ILE A 165 6.48 4.92 3.13
CA ILE A 165 5.78 5.13 4.41
C ILE A 165 4.92 3.92 4.77
N GLY A 166 4.31 3.27 3.79
CA GLY A 166 3.47 2.10 4.03
C GLY A 166 4.27 0.95 4.62
N LEU A 167 5.23 0.42 3.85
CA LEU A 167 6.11 -0.67 4.27
C LEU A 167 7.12 -0.22 5.32
N GLY A 168 7.62 1.02 5.30
CA GLY A 168 8.49 1.53 6.35
C GLY A 168 7.80 1.80 7.69
N LYS A 169 6.48 1.57 7.78
CA LYS A 169 5.65 1.66 8.99
C LYS A 169 5.82 2.97 9.76
N HIS A 170 5.65 2.93 11.08
CA HIS A 170 5.81 4.09 11.96
C HIS A 170 7.24 4.63 11.92
N ALA A 171 8.26 3.78 11.77
CA ALA A 171 9.66 4.20 11.75
C ALA A 171 9.95 5.16 10.59
N GLN A 172 9.63 4.77 9.35
CA GLN A 172 9.82 5.66 8.20
C GLN A 172 8.87 6.87 8.24
N ALA A 173 7.65 6.67 8.77
CA ALA A 173 6.75 7.80 8.99
C ALA A 173 7.39 8.86 9.90
N LEU A 174 7.97 8.50 11.05
CA LEU A 174 8.66 9.46 11.90
C LEU A 174 9.87 10.10 11.20
N ALA A 175 10.69 9.29 10.53
CA ALA A 175 11.89 9.75 9.84
C ALA A 175 11.56 10.83 8.80
N LEU A 176 10.52 10.66 7.99
CA LEU A 176 10.13 11.64 6.98
C LEU A 176 9.31 12.81 7.54
N HIS A 177 8.33 12.55 8.42
CA HIS A 177 7.48 13.63 8.96
C HIS A 177 8.26 14.60 9.86
N GLY A 178 9.41 14.18 10.40
CA GLY A 178 10.33 15.07 11.13
C GLY A 178 10.83 16.26 10.30
N TYR A 179 10.82 16.16 8.97
CA TYR A 179 11.18 17.23 8.04
C TYR A 179 9.97 18.05 7.54
N GLY A 180 8.79 17.84 8.13
CA GLY A 180 7.56 18.51 7.71
C GLY A 180 7.13 18.16 6.28
N VAL A 181 6.60 19.15 5.55
CA VAL A 181 6.06 18.93 4.19
C VAL A 181 7.15 18.50 3.21
N GLU A 182 8.38 19.01 3.35
CA GLU A 182 9.52 18.65 2.48
C GLU A 182 9.87 17.17 2.61
N GLY A 183 9.80 16.61 3.82
CA GLY A 183 10.05 15.19 4.04
C GLY A 183 9.13 14.28 3.21
N ILE A 184 7.86 14.63 3.10
CA ILE A 184 6.88 13.83 2.35
C ILE A 184 6.87 14.20 0.86
N ARG A 185 7.01 15.48 0.53
CA ARG A 185 6.94 15.97 -0.85
C ARG A 185 8.20 15.65 -1.65
N ASP A 186 9.37 15.84 -1.03
CA ASP A 186 10.65 15.90 -1.73
C ASP A 186 11.58 14.74 -1.34
N PHE A 187 11.56 14.28 -0.09
CA PHE A 187 12.50 13.23 0.38
C PHE A 187 11.93 11.82 0.30
N MET A 188 10.61 11.67 0.40
CA MET A 188 9.91 10.37 0.35
C MET A 188 10.28 9.55 -0.90
N VAL A 189 10.51 10.21 -2.03
CA VAL A 189 10.88 9.55 -3.29
C VAL A 189 12.27 8.91 -3.25
N GLU A 190 13.15 9.35 -2.34
CA GLU A 190 14.51 8.81 -2.20
C GLU A 190 14.54 7.54 -1.33
N VAL A 191 13.45 7.23 -0.63
CA VAL A 191 13.35 6.11 0.33
C VAL A 191 12.27 5.08 -0.07
N GLY A 192 11.67 5.23 -1.25
CA GLY A 192 10.57 4.39 -1.75
C GLY A 192 10.95 3.49 -2.90
#